data_AF-A0A7D4Y324-F1
#
_entry.id   AF-A0A7D4Y324-F1
#
_cell.length_a   1.000
_cell.length_b   1.000
_cell.length_c   1.000
_cell.angle_alpha   90.00
_cell.angle_beta   90.00
_cell.angle_gamma   90.00
#
_symmetry.space_group_name_H-M   'P 1'
#
loop_
_entity.id
_entity.type
_entity.pdbx_description
1 polymer ?
#
loop_
_entity_poly.entity_id
_entity_poly.type
_entity_poly.pdbx_seq_one_letter_code
_entity_poly.pdbx_strand_id
1 'polypeptide(L)'
;MPTFDDLLDSVSEDLRDADIIGLAGYYLREIEDENPFSTSQIRGTVEPSLRQVPQDSIGAYPSQLRDEGYFQRRDNQWDLTQEGLTRYGELVSLRTSQETPRDSDDLFITADPPNDDFYEPLVEDINQSYRYHIYDATMVLSRKLLENLLIEVLRLRLGTDEHLETFYIPSQGRFQPFSELIENFSDNIGEFRPYNPDLDASFVNRLDQFRTRANANAHSIQVNLSQGEIEALSDNANELARTLFRLREQARLDNGA
;
A
#
# COMPACT_ATOMS: atom_id res chain seq x y z
N MET A 1 13.36 18.65 4.06
CA MET A 1 13.26 18.63 2.60
C MET A 1 13.93 17.34 2.15
N PRO A 2 13.31 16.53 1.29
CA PRO A 2 13.96 15.31 0.77
C PRO A 2 15.26 15.68 0.07
N THR A 3 16.29 14.86 0.20
CA THR A 3 17.57 15.01 -0.50
C THR A 3 17.48 14.49 -1.93
N PHE A 4 18.49 14.79 -2.75
CA PHE A 4 18.56 14.25 -4.11
C PHE A 4 18.74 12.72 -4.13
N ASP A 5 19.46 12.14 -3.17
CA ASP A 5 19.54 10.67 -3.04
C ASP A 5 18.17 10.07 -2.67
N ASP A 6 17.39 10.73 -1.81
CA ASP A 6 16.01 10.27 -1.50
C ASP A 6 15.13 10.25 -2.78
N LEU A 7 15.32 11.22 -3.69
CA LEU A 7 14.65 11.25 -5.00
C LEU A 7 15.06 10.06 -5.87
N LEU A 8 16.36 9.80 -5.98
CA LEU A 8 16.90 8.71 -6.79
C LEU A 8 16.47 7.33 -6.26
N ASP A 9 16.42 7.17 -4.94
CA ASP A 9 15.98 5.93 -4.29
C ASP A 9 14.46 5.69 -4.42
N SER A 10 13.70 6.73 -4.77
CA SER A 10 12.25 6.62 -5.03
C SER A 10 11.91 6.12 -6.44
N VAL A 11 12.91 6.01 -7.34
CA VAL A 11 12.71 5.55 -8.71
C VAL A 11 12.88 4.03 -8.77
N SER A 12 11.87 3.33 -9.29
CA SER A 12 11.86 1.85 -9.38
C SER A 12 12.54 1.30 -10.64
N GLU A 13 12.85 2.16 -11.61
CA GLU A 13 13.48 1.80 -12.89
C GLU A 13 15.01 1.98 -12.88
N ASP A 14 15.71 1.20 -13.70
CA ASP A 14 17.14 1.41 -13.95
C ASP A 14 17.36 2.73 -14.71
N LEU A 15 17.94 3.70 -14.01
CA LEU A 15 18.18 5.04 -14.55
C LEU A 15 19.42 5.08 -15.45
N ARG A 16 19.29 5.71 -16.63
CA ARG A 16 20.46 6.11 -17.43
C ARG A 16 21.06 7.38 -16.84
N ASP A 17 22.33 7.66 -17.14
CA ASP A 17 23.00 8.90 -16.71
C ASP A 17 22.20 10.16 -17.10
N ALA A 18 21.64 10.18 -18.31
CA ALA A 18 20.79 11.28 -18.76
C ALA A 18 19.50 11.43 -17.92
N ASP A 19 18.93 10.33 -17.45
CA ASP A 19 17.74 10.35 -16.59
C ASP A 19 18.09 10.90 -15.19
N ILE A 20 19.28 10.57 -14.65
CA ILE A 20 19.78 11.15 -13.39
C ILE A 20 19.94 12.67 -13.52
N ILE A 21 20.48 13.16 -14.64
CA ILE A 21 20.58 14.61 -14.89
C ILE A 21 19.20 15.26 -15.03
N GLY A 22 18.27 14.57 -15.68
CA GLY A 22 16.89 15.01 -15.77
C GLY A 22 16.21 15.15 -14.41
N LEU A 23 16.39 14.14 -13.56
CA LEU A 23 15.93 14.12 -12.17
C LEU A 23 16.60 15.21 -11.32
N ALA A 24 17.88 15.52 -11.55
CA ALA A 24 18.54 16.64 -10.88
C ALA A 24 17.91 17.99 -11.27
N GLY A 25 17.53 18.15 -12.54
CA GLY A 25 16.76 19.31 -12.99
C GLY A 25 15.38 19.40 -12.35
N TYR A 26 14.70 18.26 -12.19
CA TYR A 26 13.40 18.17 -11.50
C TYR A 26 13.53 18.52 -10.02
N TYR A 27 14.54 17.97 -9.33
CA TYR A 27 14.86 18.25 -7.93
C TYR A 27 15.07 19.74 -7.69
N LEU A 28 15.95 20.37 -8.48
CA LEU A 28 16.24 21.79 -8.37
C LEU A 28 14.98 22.62 -8.53
N ARG A 29 14.15 22.30 -9.52
CA ARG A 29 12.95 23.07 -9.83
C ARG A 29 11.80 22.88 -8.83
N GLU A 30 11.41 21.64 -8.55
CA GLU A 30 10.17 21.34 -7.80
C GLU A 30 10.40 21.18 -6.30
N ILE A 31 11.64 20.92 -5.86
CA ILE A 31 11.96 20.66 -4.44
C ILE A 31 12.73 21.83 -3.83
N GLU A 32 13.75 22.33 -4.53
CA GLU A 32 14.55 23.48 -4.07
C GLU A 32 14.01 24.84 -4.55
N ASP A 33 12.98 24.86 -5.41
CA ASP A 33 12.38 26.07 -6.03
C ASP A 33 13.42 26.92 -6.81
N GLU A 34 14.45 26.27 -7.36
CA GLU A 34 15.51 26.87 -8.16
C GLU A 34 15.17 26.75 -9.65
N ASN A 35 14.43 27.72 -10.19
CA ASN A 35 14.08 27.77 -11.62
C ASN A 35 14.24 29.21 -12.20
N PRO A 36 15.03 29.43 -13.27
CA PRO A 36 15.90 28.48 -13.99
C PRO A 36 17.21 28.18 -13.22
N PHE A 37 17.88 27.08 -13.57
CA PHE A 37 19.07 26.57 -12.88
C PHE A 37 20.29 26.46 -13.80
N SER A 38 21.49 26.55 -13.22
CA SER A 38 22.78 26.48 -13.92
C SER A 38 23.33 25.05 -14.02
N THR A 39 24.24 24.80 -14.98
CA THR A 39 24.99 23.53 -15.03
C THR A 39 25.79 23.29 -13.74
N SER A 40 26.27 24.35 -13.08
CA SER A 40 26.96 24.23 -11.78
C SER A 40 26.03 23.77 -10.66
N GLN A 41 24.76 24.18 -10.66
CA GLN A 41 23.77 23.70 -9.70
C GLN A 41 23.45 22.22 -9.94
N ILE A 42 23.21 21.81 -11.20
CA ILE A 42 23.04 20.39 -11.56
C ILE A 42 24.22 19.55 -11.07
N ARG A 43 25.45 20.02 -11.33
CA ARG A 43 26.68 19.37 -10.88
C ARG A 43 26.73 19.27 -9.35
N GLY A 44 26.45 20.36 -8.64
CA GLY A 44 26.43 20.39 -7.18
C GLY A 44 25.36 19.47 -6.55
N THR A 45 24.29 19.19 -7.27
CA THR A 45 23.25 18.22 -6.87
C THR A 45 23.69 16.77 -7.11
N VAL A 46 24.33 16.51 -8.25
CA VAL A 46 24.70 15.13 -8.66
C VAL A 46 26.02 14.65 -8.05
N GLU A 47 27.02 15.52 -7.90
CA GLU A 47 28.36 15.17 -7.37
C GLU A 47 28.34 14.53 -5.98
N PRO A 48 27.50 14.98 -5.03
CA PRO A 48 27.41 14.35 -3.71
C PRO A 48 26.67 13.01 -3.70
N SER A 49 25.90 12.69 -4.76
CA SER A 49 25.05 11.51 -4.80
C SER A 49 25.86 10.21 -4.85
N LEU A 50 25.28 9.12 -4.33
CA LEU A 50 25.92 7.80 -4.34
C LEU A 50 25.95 7.15 -5.74
N ARG A 51 25.23 7.72 -6.72
CA ARG A 51 25.17 7.22 -8.11
C ARG A 51 26.29 7.86 -8.95
N GLN A 52 27.12 7.03 -9.57
CA GLN A 52 28.26 7.50 -10.37
C GLN A 52 27.84 7.93 -11.78
N VAL A 53 27.57 9.22 -11.98
CA VAL A 53 27.52 9.82 -13.33
C VAL A 53 28.93 10.29 -13.72
N PRO A 54 29.43 9.98 -14.93
CA PRO A 54 30.73 10.49 -15.39
C PRO A 54 30.77 12.03 -15.38
N GLN A 55 31.71 12.59 -14.62
CA GLN A 55 31.80 14.03 -14.36
C GLN A 55 31.99 14.88 -15.63
N ASP A 56 32.73 14.36 -16.59
CA ASP A 56 32.98 15.02 -17.87
C ASP A 56 31.72 15.09 -18.77
N SER A 57 30.72 14.25 -18.47
CA SER A 57 29.48 14.14 -19.26
C SER A 57 28.32 14.98 -18.70
N ILE A 58 28.37 15.40 -17.42
CA ILE A 58 27.30 16.19 -16.75
C ILE A 58 26.98 17.48 -17.53
N GLY A 59 27.99 18.12 -18.12
CA GLY A 59 27.78 19.34 -18.90
C GLY A 59 27.10 19.11 -20.26
N ALA A 60 27.16 17.90 -20.81
CA ALA A 60 26.62 17.55 -22.12
C ALA A 60 25.15 17.12 -22.05
N TYR A 61 24.76 16.40 -21.00
CA TYR A 61 23.40 15.86 -20.86
C TYR A 61 22.28 16.89 -20.91
N PRO A 62 22.36 18.09 -20.29
CA PRO A 62 21.29 19.09 -20.43
C PRO A 62 21.03 19.51 -21.88
N SER A 63 22.06 19.49 -22.73
CA SER A 63 21.89 19.78 -24.16
C SER A 63 21.22 18.61 -24.89
N GLN A 64 21.59 17.38 -24.56
CA GLN A 64 20.93 16.18 -25.09
C GLN A 64 19.45 16.14 -24.68
N LEU A 65 19.14 16.35 -23.41
CA LEU A 65 17.78 16.38 -22.88
C LEU A 65 16.94 17.52 -23.46
N ARG A 66 17.58 18.62 -23.87
CA ARG A 66 16.91 19.68 -24.64
C ARG A 66 16.55 19.21 -26.03
N ASP A 67 17.44 18.50 -26.71
CA ASP A 67 17.19 17.96 -28.04
C ASP A 67 16.10 16.86 -27.99
N GLU A 68 15.95 16.18 -26.85
CA GLU A 68 14.85 15.25 -26.53
C GLU A 68 13.55 15.96 -26.09
N GLY A 69 13.55 17.30 -25.94
CA GLY A 69 12.36 18.09 -25.61
C GLY A 69 12.08 18.28 -24.11
N TYR A 70 12.89 17.70 -23.22
CA TYR A 70 12.67 17.75 -21.77
C TYR A 70 13.26 19.01 -21.11
N PHE A 71 14.33 19.56 -21.69
CA PHE A 71 14.98 20.77 -21.20
C PHE A 71 14.77 21.92 -22.18
N GLN A 72 14.81 23.15 -21.66
CA GLN A 72 14.82 24.37 -22.45
C GLN A 72 15.89 25.33 -21.93
N ARG A 73 16.30 26.26 -22.80
CA ARG A 73 17.19 27.36 -22.43
C ARG A 73 16.36 28.59 -22.10
N ARG A 74 16.60 29.14 -20.91
CA ARG A 74 16.15 30.47 -20.51
C ARG A 74 17.40 31.29 -20.22
N ASP A 75 17.73 32.18 -21.14
CA ASP A 75 19.04 32.85 -21.20
C ASP A 75 20.21 31.84 -21.16
N ASN A 76 21.20 32.07 -20.29
CA ASN A 76 22.35 31.18 -20.09
C ASN A 76 22.11 30.07 -19.05
N GLN A 77 20.86 29.83 -18.66
CA GLN A 77 20.47 28.79 -17.70
C GLN A 77 19.54 27.76 -18.34
N TRP A 78 19.36 26.65 -17.65
CA TRP A 78 18.47 25.55 -18.01
C TRP A 78 17.18 25.65 -17.22
N ASP A 79 16.12 25.15 -17.83
CA ASP A 79 14.85 24.95 -17.18
C ASP A 79 14.19 23.69 -17.75
N LEU A 80 13.27 23.09 -17.02
CA LEU A 80 12.46 21.99 -17.55
C LEU A 80 11.34 22.55 -18.44
N THR A 81 11.05 21.82 -19.53
CA THR A 81 9.79 22.00 -20.26
C THR A 81 8.65 21.35 -19.48
N GLN A 82 7.41 21.60 -19.89
CA GLN A 82 6.26 20.88 -19.33
C GLN A 82 6.39 19.36 -19.53
N GLU A 83 6.92 18.94 -20.68
CA GLU A 83 7.15 17.53 -20.99
C GLU A 83 8.23 16.91 -20.10
N GLY A 84 9.33 17.64 -19.86
CA GLY A 84 10.37 17.21 -18.91
C GLY A 84 9.86 17.11 -17.48
N LEU A 85 9.05 18.08 -17.03
CA LEU A 85 8.40 18.02 -15.71
C LEU A 85 7.52 16.78 -15.56
N THR A 86 6.66 16.52 -16.54
CA THR A 86 5.80 15.33 -16.52
C THR A 86 6.63 14.06 -16.51
N ARG A 87 7.61 13.92 -17.41
CA ARG A 87 8.44 12.71 -17.51
C ARG A 87 9.20 12.41 -16.23
N TYR A 88 9.86 13.40 -15.63
CA TYR A 88 10.67 13.19 -14.43
C TYR A 88 9.83 13.15 -13.16
N GLY A 89 8.66 13.80 -13.14
CA GLY A 89 7.68 13.64 -12.06
C GLY A 89 7.08 12.23 -12.03
N GLU A 90 6.78 11.63 -13.18
CA GLU A 90 6.28 10.25 -13.26
C GLU A 90 7.32 9.20 -12.83
N LEU A 91 8.62 9.49 -13.02
CA LEU A 91 9.69 8.59 -12.59
C LEU A 91 9.87 8.57 -11.07
N VAL A 92 9.45 9.63 -10.40
CA VAL A 92 9.73 9.87 -8.99
C VAL A 92 8.53 9.46 -8.15
N SER A 93 8.75 8.53 -7.23
CA SER A 93 7.75 8.18 -6.21
C SER A 93 7.85 9.08 -4.96
N LEU A 94 8.60 10.18 -5.01
CA LEU A 94 8.63 11.12 -3.90
C LEU A 94 7.24 11.69 -3.66
N ARG A 95 6.81 11.57 -2.41
CA ARG A 95 5.62 12.18 -1.83
C ARG A 95 5.75 13.71 -1.81
N THR A 96 5.87 14.36 -2.96
CA THR A 96 5.83 15.82 -3.10
C THR A 96 4.52 16.23 -3.72
N SER A 97 3.47 15.98 -2.94
CA SER A 97 2.15 16.62 -2.94
C SER A 97 1.37 15.86 -1.87
N GLN A 98 0.60 16.53 -1.02
CA GLN A 98 -0.51 15.83 -0.39
C GLN A 98 -1.38 15.34 -1.56
N GLU A 99 -1.32 14.05 -1.90
CA GLU A 99 -2.35 13.48 -2.76
C GLU A 99 -3.68 13.92 -2.14
N THR A 100 -4.48 14.65 -2.93
CA THR A 100 -5.76 15.15 -2.44
C THR A 100 -6.51 13.93 -1.91
N PRO A 101 -7.01 13.95 -0.67
CA PRO A 101 -7.69 12.80 -0.13
C PRO A 101 -8.74 12.31 -1.11
N ARG A 102 -8.82 10.99 -1.28
CA ARG A 102 -9.85 10.36 -2.12
C ARG A 102 -11.24 10.90 -1.76
N ASP A 103 -12.15 10.82 -2.72
CA ASP A 103 -13.53 11.17 -2.49
C ASP A 103 -14.11 10.33 -1.33
N SER A 104 -15.04 10.92 -0.58
CA SER A 104 -15.56 10.28 0.64
C SER A 104 -16.31 8.96 0.40
N ASP A 105 -16.71 8.69 -0.84
CA ASP A 105 -17.37 7.48 -1.30
C ASP A 105 -16.42 6.44 -1.91
N ASP A 106 -15.13 6.77 -2.11
CA ASP A 106 -14.09 5.83 -2.52
C ASP A 106 -13.54 5.09 -1.28
N LEU A 107 -14.25 4.03 -0.90
CA LEU A 107 -13.97 3.23 0.30
C LEU A 107 -13.20 1.95 -0.02
N PHE A 108 -12.28 1.56 0.86
CA PHE A 108 -11.55 0.30 0.77
C PHE A 108 -12.41 -0.90 1.21
N ILE A 109 -13.21 -0.72 2.26
CA ILE A 109 -14.21 -1.69 2.71
C ILE A 109 -15.57 -1.02 2.60
N THR A 110 -16.41 -1.54 1.70
CA THR A 110 -17.82 -1.14 1.54
C THR A 110 -18.79 -2.13 2.19
N ALA A 111 -18.29 -3.23 2.75
CA ALA A 111 -19.05 -4.19 3.50
C ALA A 111 -19.58 -3.55 4.79
N ASP A 112 -20.88 -3.67 5.02
CA ASP A 112 -21.55 -3.14 6.21
C ASP A 112 -21.09 -3.90 7.45
N PRO A 113 -20.35 -3.26 8.38
CA PRO A 113 -19.95 -3.90 9.61
C PRO A 113 -21.15 -4.13 10.53
N PRO A 114 -21.08 -5.11 11.45
CA PRO A 114 -22.02 -5.21 12.53
C PRO A 114 -22.07 -3.89 13.31
N ASN A 115 -23.27 -3.47 13.72
CA ASN A 115 -23.47 -2.31 14.58
C ASN A 115 -23.01 -2.66 16.01
N ASP A 116 -21.70 -2.64 16.22
CA ASP A 116 -21.05 -2.77 17.51
C ASP A 116 -19.88 -1.79 17.65
N ASP A 117 -19.50 -1.53 18.89
CA ASP A 117 -18.49 -0.53 19.27
C ASP A 117 -17.06 -0.88 18.79
N PHE A 118 -16.87 -1.96 18.04
CA PHE A 118 -15.56 -2.43 17.61
C PHE A 118 -15.38 -2.44 16.09
N TYR A 119 -16.26 -3.11 15.35
CA TYR A 119 -16.06 -3.32 13.91
C TYR A 119 -16.38 -2.08 13.08
N GLU A 120 -17.37 -1.28 13.48
CA GLU A 120 -17.70 -0.03 12.81
C GLU A 120 -16.53 0.97 12.87
N PRO A 121 -15.96 1.31 14.06
CA PRO A 121 -14.77 2.16 14.13
C PRO A 121 -13.56 1.61 13.38
N LEU A 122 -13.35 0.29 13.39
CA LEU A 122 -12.21 -0.32 12.68
C LEU A 122 -12.36 -0.18 11.15
N VAL A 123 -13.57 -0.35 10.61
CA VAL A 123 -13.84 -0.13 9.18
C VAL A 123 -13.69 1.34 8.81
N GLU A 124 -14.13 2.26 9.68
CA GLU A 124 -13.91 3.70 9.51
C GLU A 124 -12.41 4.03 9.46
N ASP A 125 -11.61 3.50 10.39
CA ASP A 125 -10.15 3.73 10.43
C ASP A 125 -9.44 3.19 9.17
N ILE A 126 -9.88 2.02 8.66
CA ILE A 126 -9.37 1.45 7.40
C ILE A 126 -9.66 2.38 6.23
N ASN A 127 -10.92 2.81 6.10
CA ASN A 127 -11.37 3.66 5.00
C ASN A 127 -10.75 5.05 5.06
N GLN A 128 -10.58 5.60 6.26
CA GLN A 128 -9.88 6.87 6.47
C GLN A 128 -8.40 6.74 6.10
N SER A 129 -7.73 5.66 6.50
CA SER A 129 -6.33 5.43 6.11
C SER A 129 -6.17 5.34 4.60
N TYR A 130 -7.07 4.62 3.93
CA TYR A 130 -7.09 4.49 2.48
C TYR A 130 -7.33 5.83 1.77
N ARG A 131 -8.29 6.61 2.27
CA ARG A 131 -8.62 7.93 1.74
C ARG A 131 -7.45 8.90 1.76
N TYR A 132 -6.60 8.82 2.79
CA TYR A 132 -5.41 9.65 2.93
C TYR A 132 -4.14 8.97 2.38
N HIS A 133 -4.29 7.92 1.57
CA HIS A 133 -3.21 7.21 0.90
C HIS A 133 -2.18 6.60 1.88
N ILE A 134 -2.61 6.29 3.11
CA ILE A 134 -1.82 5.64 4.15
C ILE A 134 -1.96 4.11 4.01
N TYR A 135 -1.48 3.60 2.87
CA TYR A 135 -1.72 2.22 2.45
C TYR A 135 -1.17 1.16 3.42
N ASP A 136 -0.05 1.43 4.10
CA ASP A 136 0.47 0.52 5.12
C ASP A 136 -0.52 0.36 6.28
N ALA A 137 -1.09 1.47 6.74
CA ALA A 137 -2.11 1.46 7.79
C ALA A 137 -3.38 0.76 7.31
N THR A 138 -3.82 1.02 6.07
CA THR A 138 -4.93 0.30 5.44
C THR A 138 -4.71 -1.21 5.52
N MET A 139 -3.55 -1.70 5.08
CA MET A 139 -3.25 -3.14 5.05
C MET A 139 -3.14 -3.76 6.44
N VAL A 140 -2.50 -3.07 7.40
CA VAL A 140 -2.38 -3.56 8.79
C VAL A 140 -3.74 -3.65 9.47
N LEU A 141 -4.58 -2.62 9.30
CA LEU A 141 -5.91 -2.58 9.90
C LEU A 141 -6.87 -3.58 9.23
N SER A 142 -6.81 -3.74 7.90
CA SER A 142 -7.58 -4.78 7.20
C SER A 142 -7.17 -6.20 7.60
N ARG A 143 -5.87 -6.44 7.85
CA ARG A 143 -5.44 -7.72 8.43
C ARG A 143 -6.08 -7.96 9.80
N LYS A 144 -6.04 -6.95 10.67
CA LYS A 144 -6.66 -7.02 12.01
C LYS A 144 -8.16 -7.31 11.92
N LEU A 145 -8.87 -6.68 10.98
CA LEU A 145 -10.29 -6.92 10.74
C LEU A 145 -10.56 -8.39 10.41
N LEU A 146 -9.86 -8.95 9.42
CA LEU A 146 -10.07 -10.34 8.98
C LEU A 146 -9.66 -11.37 10.05
N GLU A 147 -8.55 -11.11 10.75
CA GLU A 147 -8.05 -11.96 11.84
C GLU A 147 -9.06 -12.02 13.00
N ASN A 148 -9.56 -10.87 13.45
CA ASN A 148 -10.57 -10.80 14.51
C ASN A 148 -11.90 -11.44 14.10
N LEU A 149 -12.31 -11.28 12.84
CA LEU A 149 -13.51 -11.92 12.35
C LEU A 149 -13.39 -13.45 12.32
N LEU A 150 -12.25 -14.00 11.92
CA LEU A 150 -12.04 -15.45 11.97
C LEU A 150 -12.10 -15.97 13.41
N ILE A 151 -11.50 -15.26 14.37
CA ILE A 151 -11.58 -15.60 15.79
C ILE A 151 -13.04 -15.69 16.24
N GLU A 152 -13.83 -14.65 15.95
CA GLU A 152 -15.23 -14.59 16.37
C GLU A 152 -16.09 -15.63 15.65
N VAL A 153 -15.88 -15.85 14.35
CA VAL A 153 -16.61 -16.87 13.57
C VAL A 153 -16.33 -18.28 14.09
N LEU A 154 -15.07 -18.63 14.33
CA LEU A 154 -14.68 -19.91 14.93
C LEU A 154 -15.26 -20.08 16.33
N ARG A 155 -15.11 -19.05 17.17
CA ARG A 155 -15.60 -19.07 18.56
C ARG A 155 -17.11 -19.22 18.66
N LEU A 156 -17.87 -18.46 17.88
CA LEU A 156 -19.33 -18.53 17.87
C LEU A 156 -19.80 -19.89 17.37
N ARG A 157 -19.20 -20.42 16.30
CA ARG A 157 -19.70 -21.64 15.68
C ARG A 157 -19.28 -22.93 16.38
N LEU A 158 -18.04 -23.00 16.85
CA LEU A 158 -17.45 -24.21 17.43
C LEU A 158 -17.52 -24.23 18.96
N GLY A 159 -17.72 -23.06 19.59
CA GLY A 159 -17.76 -22.92 21.04
C GLY A 159 -16.39 -23.01 21.70
N THR A 160 -16.37 -22.86 23.03
CA THR A 160 -15.14 -22.84 23.84
C THR A 160 -14.83 -24.15 24.55
N ASP A 161 -15.79 -25.06 24.67
CA ASP A 161 -15.64 -26.23 25.56
C ASP A 161 -14.67 -27.28 24.99
N GLU A 162 -14.79 -27.58 23.70
CA GLU A 162 -13.94 -28.56 23.02
C GLU A 162 -12.99 -27.93 21.98
N HIS A 163 -13.30 -26.71 21.52
CA HIS A 163 -12.62 -26.08 20.38
C HIS A 163 -11.86 -24.81 20.73
N LEU A 164 -11.60 -24.52 22.00
CA LEU A 164 -10.87 -23.31 22.42
C LEU A 164 -9.53 -23.15 21.68
N GLU A 165 -8.81 -24.25 21.48
CA GLU A 165 -7.48 -24.25 20.84
C GLU A 165 -7.52 -23.90 19.35
N THR A 166 -8.70 -23.92 18.71
CA THR A 166 -8.85 -23.56 17.28
C THR A 166 -8.72 -22.05 17.04
N PHE A 167 -8.91 -21.22 18.06
CA PHE A 167 -8.77 -19.77 17.96
C PHE A 167 -7.96 -19.13 19.09
N TYR A 168 -7.66 -19.85 20.18
CA TYR A 168 -6.92 -19.34 21.33
C TYR A 168 -5.79 -20.28 21.75
N ILE A 169 -4.68 -19.73 22.26
CA ILE A 169 -3.55 -20.49 22.81
C ILE A 169 -3.54 -20.28 24.34
N PRO A 170 -4.16 -21.19 25.14
CA PRO A 170 -4.26 -20.99 26.58
C PRO A 170 -2.91 -20.85 27.29
N SER A 171 -1.89 -21.58 26.82
CA SER A 171 -0.55 -21.55 27.42
C SER A 171 0.17 -20.21 27.22
N GLN A 172 -0.23 -19.41 26.24
CA GLN A 172 0.40 -18.12 25.89
C GLN A 172 -0.51 -16.92 26.17
N GLY A 173 -1.75 -17.14 26.61
CA GLY A 173 -2.69 -16.08 26.92
C GLY A 173 -3.08 -15.21 25.71
N ARG A 174 -2.99 -15.74 24.49
CA ARG A 174 -3.22 -14.99 23.24
C ARG A 174 -4.02 -15.80 22.23
N PHE A 175 -4.63 -15.12 21.26
CA PHE A 175 -5.28 -15.77 20.13
C PHE A 175 -4.27 -16.44 19.20
N GLN A 176 -4.76 -17.43 18.44
CA GLN A 176 -3.99 -18.08 17.38
C GLN A 176 -3.56 -17.05 16.33
N PRO A 177 -2.37 -17.17 15.74
CA PRO A 177 -1.94 -16.25 14.69
C PRO A 177 -2.81 -16.42 13.43
N PHE A 178 -2.94 -15.36 12.63
CA PHE A 178 -3.78 -15.37 11.43
C PHE A 178 -3.60 -16.59 10.51
N SER A 179 -2.38 -17.11 10.29
CA SER A 179 -2.17 -18.30 9.47
C SER A 179 -2.86 -19.55 10.04
N GLU A 180 -2.75 -19.74 11.35
CA GLU A 180 -3.35 -20.85 12.08
C GLU A 180 -4.88 -20.73 12.10
N LEU A 181 -5.41 -19.51 12.24
CA LEU A 181 -6.84 -19.25 12.15
C LEU A 181 -7.42 -19.61 10.78
N ILE A 182 -6.68 -19.34 9.70
CA ILE A 182 -7.10 -19.71 8.34
C ILE A 182 -7.09 -21.24 8.18
N GLU A 183 -6.07 -21.93 8.68
CA GLU A 183 -5.98 -23.39 8.66
C GLU A 183 -7.12 -24.03 9.44
N ASN A 184 -7.34 -23.59 10.68
CA ASN A 184 -8.46 -24.06 11.52
C ASN A 184 -9.83 -23.77 10.88
N PHE A 185 -10.00 -22.62 10.24
CA PHE A 185 -11.22 -22.32 9.49
C PHE A 185 -11.40 -23.26 8.28
N SER A 186 -10.31 -23.55 7.55
CA SER A 186 -10.31 -24.47 6.41
C SER A 186 -10.70 -25.89 6.84
N ASP A 187 -10.10 -26.40 7.91
CA ASP A 187 -10.36 -27.74 8.44
C ASP A 187 -11.81 -27.90 8.92
N ASN A 188 -12.42 -26.81 9.39
CA ASN A 188 -13.79 -26.76 9.88
C ASN A 188 -14.77 -26.12 8.88
N ILE A 189 -14.39 -25.93 7.60
CA ILE A 189 -15.21 -25.18 6.64
C ILE A 189 -16.63 -25.75 6.47
N GLY A 190 -16.77 -27.07 6.66
CA GLY A 190 -18.05 -27.78 6.62
C GLY A 190 -19.07 -27.26 7.64
N GLU A 191 -18.62 -26.80 8.80
CA GLU A 191 -19.48 -26.29 9.87
C GLU A 191 -20.13 -24.94 9.51
N PHE A 192 -19.54 -24.20 8.56
CA PHE A 192 -19.99 -22.88 8.11
C PHE A 192 -20.83 -22.91 6.83
N ARG A 193 -20.87 -24.05 6.12
CA ARG A 193 -21.69 -24.22 4.90
C ARG A 193 -23.19 -23.98 5.09
N PRO A 194 -23.81 -24.26 6.26
CA PRO A 194 -25.20 -23.86 6.50
C PRO A 194 -25.44 -22.35 6.38
N TYR A 195 -24.42 -21.52 6.66
CA TYR A 195 -24.52 -20.06 6.59
C TYR A 195 -24.18 -19.52 5.19
N ASN A 196 -23.23 -20.17 4.53
CA ASN A 196 -22.83 -19.87 3.17
C ASN A 196 -22.41 -21.16 2.42
N PRO A 197 -23.30 -21.73 1.58
CA PRO A 197 -23.03 -22.97 0.86
C PRO A 197 -21.86 -22.88 -0.13
N ASP A 198 -21.51 -21.67 -0.58
CA ASP A 198 -20.45 -21.43 -1.57
C ASP A 198 -19.05 -21.36 -0.93
N LEU A 199 -18.95 -21.57 0.39
CA LEU A 199 -17.65 -21.65 1.07
C LEU A 199 -16.87 -22.89 0.64
N ASP A 200 -15.71 -22.64 0.05
CA ASP A 200 -14.79 -23.63 -0.46
C ASP A 200 -13.32 -23.24 -0.25
N ALA A 201 -12.41 -24.08 -0.78
CA ALA A 201 -10.98 -23.82 -0.72
C ALA A 201 -10.56 -22.54 -1.45
N SER A 202 -11.35 -22.04 -2.42
CA SER A 202 -11.06 -20.79 -3.11
C SER A 202 -11.15 -19.61 -2.15
N PHE A 203 -12.18 -19.58 -1.29
CA PHE A 203 -12.31 -18.58 -0.24
C PHE A 203 -11.12 -18.60 0.74
N VAL A 204 -10.73 -19.79 1.20
CA VAL A 204 -9.56 -19.99 2.09
C VAL A 204 -8.27 -19.50 1.42
N ASN A 205 -8.06 -19.85 0.15
CA ASN A 205 -6.90 -19.40 -0.62
C ASN A 205 -6.85 -17.88 -0.74
N ARG A 206 -8.01 -17.22 -0.88
CA ARG A 206 -8.08 -15.75 -0.94
C ARG A 206 -7.73 -15.09 0.40
N LEU A 207 -8.13 -15.68 1.53
CA LEU A 207 -7.70 -15.25 2.87
C LEU A 207 -6.18 -15.36 3.01
N ASP A 208 -5.59 -16.50 2.62
CA ASP A 208 -4.15 -16.71 2.76
C ASP A 208 -3.33 -15.82 1.82
N GLN A 209 -3.82 -15.59 0.59
CA GLN A 209 -3.22 -14.63 -0.33
C GLN A 209 -3.25 -13.20 0.25
N PHE A 210 -4.40 -12.79 0.82
CA PHE A 210 -4.50 -11.49 1.47
C PHE A 210 -3.53 -11.39 2.66
N ARG A 211 -3.50 -12.40 3.54
CA ARG A 211 -2.56 -12.49 4.67
C ARG A 211 -1.12 -12.33 4.18
N THR A 212 -0.72 -13.10 3.17
CA THR A 212 0.66 -13.12 2.67
C THR A 212 1.05 -11.75 2.10
N ARG A 213 0.17 -11.11 1.33
CA ARG A 213 0.41 -9.76 0.80
C ARG A 213 0.48 -8.72 1.92
N ALA A 214 -0.51 -8.68 2.83
CA ALA A 214 -0.51 -7.77 3.96
C ALA A 214 0.73 -7.95 4.86
N ASN A 215 1.18 -9.19 5.06
CA ASN A 215 2.39 -9.49 5.82
C ASN A 215 3.68 -9.03 5.11
N ALA A 216 3.76 -9.22 3.79
CA ALA A 216 4.89 -8.74 3.00
C ALA A 216 4.97 -7.20 3.02
N ASN A 217 3.83 -6.52 2.92
CA ASN A 217 3.75 -5.06 2.99
C ASN A 217 4.14 -4.53 4.38
N ALA A 218 3.67 -5.17 5.45
CA ALA A 218 3.95 -4.71 6.83
C ALA A 218 5.39 -4.99 7.30
N HIS A 219 6.12 -5.90 6.65
CA HIS A 219 7.43 -6.36 7.13
C HIS A 219 8.58 -6.20 6.12
N SER A 220 8.29 -5.91 4.86
CA SER A 220 9.35 -5.59 3.90
C SER A 220 9.80 -4.15 4.11
N ILE A 221 11.11 -3.94 4.21
CA ILE A 221 11.72 -2.60 4.34
C ILE A 221 11.40 -1.71 3.13
N GLN A 222 11.00 -2.30 2.00
CA GLN A 222 10.88 -1.62 0.71
C GLN A 222 9.76 -2.22 -0.16
N VAL A 223 8.52 -2.27 0.33
CA VAL A 223 7.34 -2.53 -0.53
C VAL A 223 6.39 -1.34 -0.41
N ASN A 224 6.52 -0.39 -1.35
CA ASN A 224 5.49 0.61 -1.58
C ASN A 224 4.47 -0.02 -2.53
N LEU A 225 3.26 -0.28 -2.07
CA LEU A 225 2.18 -0.71 -2.95
C LEU A 225 1.82 0.46 -3.87
N SER A 226 1.74 0.20 -5.16
CA SER A 226 1.14 1.13 -6.10
C SER A 226 -0.36 1.28 -5.81
N GLN A 227 -0.93 2.42 -6.24
CA GLN A 227 -2.37 2.66 -6.16
C GLN A 227 -3.19 1.52 -6.81
N GLY A 228 -2.79 1.06 -8.00
CA GLY A 228 -3.49 -0.03 -8.69
C GLY A 228 -3.42 -1.37 -7.95
N GLU A 229 -2.33 -1.65 -7.24
CA GLU A 229 -2.23 -2.85 -6.40
C GLU A 229 -3.16 -2.77 -5.17
N ILE A 230 -3.28 -1.59 -4.56
CA ILE A 230 -4.21 -1.36 -3.46
C ILE A 230 -5.67 -1.49 -3.93
N GLU A 231 -6.02 -0.94 -5.10
CA GLU A 231 -7.37 -1.04 -5.66
C GLU A 231 -7.75 -2.51 -5.91
N ALA A 232 -6.84 -3.30 -6.49
CA ALA A 232 -7.07 -4.74 -6.66
C ALA A 232 -7.20 -5.51 -5.33
N LEU A 233 -6.57 -5.01 -4.26
CA LEU A 233 -6.70 -5.57 -2.92
C LEU A 233 -8.03 -5.19 -2.24
N SER A 234 -8.56 -4.00 -2.54
CA SER A 234 -9.85 -3.50 -2.03
C SER A 234 -10.99 -4.47 -2.34
N ASP A 235 -11.15 -4.86 -3.60
CA ASP A 235 -12.20 -5.79 -4.03
C ASP A 235 -12.14 -7.12 -3.25
N ASN A 236 -10.93 -7.68 -3.13
CA ASN A 236 -10.73 -8.93 -2.42
C ASN A 236 -11.01 -8.77 -0.92
N ALA A 237 -10.47 -7.72 -0.28
CA ALA A 237 -10.66 -7.45 1.14
C ALA A 237 -12.14 -7.23 1.49
N ASN A 238 -12.85 -6.51 0.63
CA ASN A 238 -14.25 -6.20 0.78
C ASN A 238 -15.13 -7.45 0.71
N GLU A 239 -14.90 -8.33 -0.26
CA GLU A 239 -15.63 -9.60 -0.37
C GLU A 239 -15.33 -10.54 0.80
N LEU A 240 -14.08 -10.61 1.25
CA LEU A 240 -13.69 -11.37 2.44
C LEU A 240 -14.41 -10.85 3.70
N ALA A 241 -14.37 -9.53 3.94
CA ALA A 241 -15.03 -8.88 5.06
C ALA A 241 -16.55 -9.12 5.04
N ARG A 242 -17.20 -8.88 3.89
CA ARG A 242 -18.64 -9.14 3.70
C ARG A 242 -19.03 -10.58 4.03
N THR A 243 -18.23 -11.54 3.56
CA THR A 243 -18.49 -12.96 3.80
C THR A 243 -18.36 -13.28 5.29
N LEU A 244 -17.28 -12.84 5.93
CA LEU A 244 -17.04 -13.08 7.35
C LEU A 244 -18.05 -12.38 8.26
N PHE A 245 -18.47 -11.14 7.95
CA PHE A 245 -19.56 -10.47 8.67
C PHE A 245 -20.85 -11.27 8.60
N ARG A 246 -21.21 -11.79 7.41
CA ARG A 246 -22.38 -12.65 7.26
C ARG A 246 -22.26 -13.93 8.08
N LEU A 247 -21.11 -14.60 8.06
CA LEU A 247 -20.89 -15.82 8.86
C LEU A 247 -21.02 -15.53 10.35
N ARG A 248 -20.43 -14.43 10.82
CA ARG A 248 -20.53 -13.99 12.21
C ARG A 248 -21.98 -13.75 12.60
N GLU A 249 -22.73 -13.02 11.79
CA GLU A 249 -24.13 -12.71 12.08
C GLU A 249 -25.01 -13.97 12.16
N GLN A 250 -24.84 -14.90 11.22
CA GLN A 250 -25.58 -16.16 11.25
C GLN A 250 -25.21 -17.03 12.47
N ALA A 251 -23.90 -17.13 12.77
CA ALA A 251 -23.44 -17.84 13.96
C ALA A 251 -23.95 -17.20 15.26
N ARG A 252 -24.09 -15.87 15.30
CA ARG A 252 -24.66 -15.15 16.45
C ARG A 252 -26.13 -15.50 16.65
N LEU A 253 -26.92 -15.46 15.57
CA LEU A 253 -28.36 -15.76 15.59
C LEU A 253 -28.62 -17.22 16.02
N ASP A 254 -27.82 -18.17 15.56
CA ASP A 254 -27.92 -19.58 15.95
C ASP A 254 -27.67 -19.80 17.45
N ASN A 255 -26.80 -18.98 18.05
CA ASN A 255 -26.49 -19.02 19.47
C ASN A 255 -27.46 -18.19 20.34
N GLY A 256 -28.47 -17.56 19.74
CA GLY A 256 -29.47 -16.75 20.46
C GLY A 256 -28.90 -15.48 21.09
N ALA A 257 -27.83 -14.92 20.52
CA ALA A 257 -27.14 -13.71 20.97
C ALA A 257 -27.41 -12.48 20.09
#